data_AF-A0A2M8Q8G3-F1
#
_entry.id   AF-A0A2M8Q8G3-F1
#
_cell.length_a   1.000
_cell.length_b   1.000
_cell.length_c   1.000
_cell.angle_alpha   90.00
_cell.angle_beta   90.00
_cell.angle_gamma   90.00
#
_symmetry.space_group_name_H-M   'P 1'
#
loop_
_entity.id
_entity.type
_entity.pdbx_description
1 polymer ?
#
loop_
_entity_poly.entity_id
_entity_poly.type
_entity_poly.pdbx_seq_one_letter_code
_entity_poly.pdbx_strand_id
1 'polypeptide(L)'
;MHIPATLRAYWRRTAYAVVCAGVASLAACNGDDDPSYTPIELNIAHINDHHSNLEAIPNFRLKLDGVDTQVDVGGFARQTALFKAAQSKPNLLKLHAGDAITGSLYYTFFKGEADAKMMNTICFDAMTLGNHEFDDGDAATAAFIDLLTKDGCPTPTAV
;
A
#
# COMPACT_ATOMS: atom_id res chain seq x y z
N MET A 1 2.88 -65.33 -49.26
CA MET A 1 1.67 -64.52 -48.99
C MET A 1 1.94 -63.11 -49.53
N HIS A 2 1.33 -62.73 -50.66
CA HIS A 2 1.59 -61.46 -51.36
C HIS A 2 0.49 -60.45 -50.99
N ILE A 3 0.81 -59.43 -50.18
CA ILE A 3 -0.15 -58.38 -49.83
C ILE A 3 -0.34 -57.45 -51.04
N PRO A 4 -1.58 -57.25 -51.55
CA PRO A 4 -1.86 -56.45 -52.73
C PRO A 4 -1.39 -54.99 -52.57
N ALA A 5 -0.88 -54.41 -53.65
CA ALA A 5 -0.34 -53.05 -53.67
C ALA A 5 -1.36 -51.98 -53.26
N THR A 6 -2.65 -52.22 -53.54
CA THR A 6 -3.77 -51.35 -53.16
C THR A 6 -3.98 -51.31 -51.65
N LEU A 7 -3.81 -52.44 -50.96
CA LEU A 7 -3.85 -52.50 -49.50
C LEU A 7 -2.68 -51.70 -48.92
N ARG A 8 -1.45 -51.91 -49.41
CA ARG A 8 -0.27 -51.17 -48.92
C ARG A 8 -0.40 -49.65 -49.11
N ALA A 9 -1.01 -49.22 -50.22
CA ALA A 9 -1.28 -47.81 -50.49
C ALA A 9 -2.33 -47.22 -49.53
N TYR A 10 -3.39 -47.98 -49.23
CA TYR A 10 -4.39 -47.61 -48.23
C TYR A 10 -3.74 -47.45 -46.85
N TRP A 11 -3.05 -48.48 -46.36
CA TRP A 11 -2.35 -48.44 -45.06
C TRP A 11 -1.32 -47.31 -44.95
N ARG A 12 -0.61 -46.99 -46.03
CA ARG A 12 0.29 -45.81 -46.07
C ARG A 12 -0.47 -44.49 -45.92
N ARG A 13 -1.56 -44.30 -46.67
CA ARG A 13 -2.37 -43.06 -46.59
C ARG A 13 -2.99 -42.89 -45.21
N THR A 14 -3.50 -43.97 -44.62
CA THR A 14 -4.06 -43.93 -43.25
C THR A 14 -2.97 -43.66 -42.22
N ALA A 15 -1.78 -44.26 -42.35
CA ALA A 15 -0.65 -43.97 -41.47
C ALA A 15 -0.18 -42.52 -41.57
N TYR A 16 -0.08 -41.95 -42.79
CA TYR A 16 0.26 -40.53 -42.97
C TYR A 16 -0.79 -39.61 -42.35
N ALA A 17 -2.09 -39.90 -42.52
CA ALA A 17 -3.16 -39.11 -41.92
C ALA A 17 -3.11 -39.14 -40.39
N VAL A 18 -2.84 -40.31 -39.78
CA VAL A 18 -2.70 -40.45 -38.32
C VAL A 18 -1.48 -39.71 -37.80
N VAL A 19 -0.33 -39.78 -38.50
CA VAL A 19 0.88 -39.05 -38.13
C VAL A 19 0.66 -37.54 -38.23
N CYS A 20 0.05 -37.04 -39.32
CA CYS A 20 -0.25 -35.62 -39.47
C CYS A 20 -1.24 -35.11 -38.40
N ALA A 21 -2.27 -35.89 -38.08
CA ALA A 21 -3.21 -35.55 -37.00
C ALA A 21 -2.51 -35.53 -35.63
N GLY A 22 -1.61 -36.48 -35.36
CA GLY A 22 -0.79 -36.50 -34.16
C GLY A 22 0.11 -35.27 -34.04
N VAL A 23 0.86 -34.92 -35.10
CA VAL A 23 1.74 -33.75 -35.11
C VAL A 23 0.95 -32.45 -34.94
N ALA A 24 -0.23 -32.32 -35.55
CA ALA A 24 -1.09 -31.15 -35.37
C ALA A 24 -1.63 -31.03 -33.93
N SER A 25 -1.96 -32.15 -33.28
CA SER A 25 -2.39 -32.15 -31.87
C SER A 25 -1.27 -31.78 -30.90
N LEU A 26 -0.01 -32.13 -31.20
CA LEU A 26 1.15 -31.75 -30.39
C LEU A 26 1.49 -30.24 -30.49
N ALA A 27 1.29 -29.62 -31.65
CA ALA A 27 1.50 -28.18 -31.82
C ALA A 27 0.42 -27.33 -31.12
N ALA A 28 -0.79 -27.88 -30.92
CA ALA A 28 -1.89 -27.22 -30.23
C ALA A 28 -1.77 -27.26 -28.69
N CYS A 29 -0.81 -28.03 -28.14
CA CYS A 29 -0.52 -28.08 -26.72
C CYS A 29 0.61 -27.13 -26.30
N ASN A 30 1.12 -26.29 -27.21
CA ASN A 30 1.96 -25.15 -26.83
C ASN A 30 1.04 -24.05 -26.28
N GLY A 31 0.50 -24.28 -25.08
CA GLY A 31 -0.13 -23.23 -24.30
C GLY A 31 0.96 -22.26 -23.89
N ASP A 32 0.88 -21.02 -24.40
CA ASP A 32 1.60 -19.91 -23.80
C ASP A 32 0.99 -19.68 -22.41
N ASP A 33 1.42 -20.48 -21.43
CA ASP A 33 1.04 -20.38 -20.01
C ASP A 33 1.70 -19.15 -19.36
N ASP A 34 1.84 -18.05 -20.12
CA ASP A 34 2.33 -16.80 -19.57
C ASP A 34 1.18 -16.19 -18.77
N PRO A 35 1.31 -16.09 -17.44
CA PRO A 35 0.21 -15.62 -16.62
C PRO A 35 -0.09 -14.17 -16.99
N SER A 36 -1.25 -13.94 -17.58
CA SER A 36 -1.76 -12.60 -17.86
C SER A 36 -2.39 -12.05 -16.59
N TYR A 37 -1.79 -11.00 -16.03
CA TYR A 37 -2.33 -10.28 -14.88
C TYR A 37 -2.90 -8.93 -15.32
N THR A 38 -4.07 -8.56 -14.79
CA THR A 38 -4.59 -7.20 -14.91
C THR A 38 -3.83 -6.30 -13.93
N PRO A 39 -3.17 -5.22 -14.39
CA PRO A 39 -2.51 -4.27 -13.49
C PRO A 39 -3.51 -3.65 -12.51
N ILE A 40 -3.10 -3.52 -11.25
CA ILE A 40 -3.84 -2.79 -10.23
C ILE A 40 -3.12 -1.46 -10.01
N GLU A 41 -3.86 -0.36 -10.04
CA GLU A 41 -3.38 0.93 -9.55
C GLU A 41 -3.55 1.00 -8.03
N LEU A 42 -2.48 1.29 -7.30
CA LEU A 42 -2.49 1.49 -5.86
C LEU A 42 -1.99 2.91 -5.54
N ASN A 43 -2.80 3.67 -4.83
CA ASN A 43 -2.42 5.01 -4.38
C ASN A 43 -1.98 4.91 -2.92
N ILE A 44 -0.75 5.30 -2.60
CA ILE A 44 -0.24 5.26 -1.22
C ILE A 44 -0.03 6.71 -0.75
N ALA A 45 -0.71 7.08 0.33
CA ALA A 45 -0.45 8.31 1.06
C ALA A 45 0.12 7.94 2.42
N HIS A 46 1.30 8.45 2.77
CA HIS A 46 1.93 8.09 4.03
C HIS A 46 2.63 9.27 4.68
N ILE A 47 2.78 9.17 6.00
CA ILE A 47 3.66 10.01 6.81
C ILE A 47 4.47 9.12 7.77
N ASN A 48 5.45 9.71 8.43
CA ASN A 48 6.27 9.08 9.45
C ASN A 48 6.77 10.16 10.41
N ASP A 49 7.27 9.75 11.57
CA ASP A 49 8.12 10.58 12.43
C ASP A 49 7.51 11.95 12.75
N HIS A 50 6.19 12.02 12.97
CA HIS A 50 5.58 13.30 13.28
C HIS A 50 5.91 13.74 14.71
N HIS A 51 6.33 12.82 15.60
CA HIS A 51 6.92 13.13 16.91
C HIS A 51 6.14 14.17 17.72
N SER A 52 4.81 14.04 17.75
CA SER A 52 3.92 15.01 18.38
C SER A 52 4.03 16.47 17.90
N ASN A 53 4.54 16.69 16.68
CA ASN A 53 4.48 17.98 16.00
C ASN A 53 3.09 18.19 15.39
N LEU A 54 2.11 18.48 16.26
CA LEU A 54 0.71 18.66 15.85
C LEU A 54 0.46 20.05 15.23
N GLU A 55 1.22 21.06 15.66
CA GLU A 55 1.18 22.42 15.12
C GLU A 55 2.13 22.60 13.94
N ALA A 56 1.91 23.65 13.16
CA ALA A 56 2.85 24.04 12.13
C ALA A 56 4.16 24.56 12.74
N ILE A 57 5.28 24.27 12.10
CA ILE A 57 6.57 24.89 12.43
C ILE A 57 6.56 26.28 11.81
N PRO A 58 6.59 27.36 12.62
CA PRO A 58 6.45 28.71 12.10
C PRO A 58 7.77 29.23 11.53
N ASN A 59 7.68 30.19 10.61
CA ASN A 59 8.84 30.93 10.07
C ASN A 59 9.95 30.02 9.49
N PHE A 60 9.58 28.85 8.97
CA PHE A 60 10.51 27.96 8.29
C PHE A 60 11.10 28.68 7.07
N ARG A 61 12.42 28.76 7.04
CA ARG A 61 13.15 29.48 5.97
C ARG A 61 13.50 28.52 4.86
N LEU A 62 13.08 28.86 3.65
CA LEU A 62 13.48 28.17 2.44
C LEU A 62 13.81 29.18 1.32
N LYS A 63 14.53 28.73 0.31
CA LYS A 63 14.76 29.49 -0.92
C LYS A 63 13.77 29.04 -1.98
N LEU A 64 12.90 29.95 -2.42
CA LEU A 64 12.00 29.75 -3.55
C LEU A 64 12.49 30.60 -4.71
N ASP A 65 12.89 29.96 -5.81
CA ASP A 65 13.45 30.61 -7.00
C ASP A 65 14.58 31.61 -6.66
N GLY A 66 15.41 31.25 -5.68
CA GLY A 66 16.54 32.06 -5.20
C GLY A 66 16.20 33.12 -4.15
N VAL A 67 14.91 33.35 -3.86
CA VAL A 67 14.43 34.33 -2.87
C VAL A 67 14.26 33.67 -1.50
N ASP A 68 14.84 34.27 -0.46
CA ASP A 68 14.63 33.83 0.92
C ASP A 68 13.17 34.09 1.31
N THR A 69 12.46 33.01 1.65
CA THR A 69 11.04 33.03 1.97
C THR A 69 10.82 32.38 3.32
N GLN A 70 9.99 32.99 4.15
CA GLN A 70 9.48 32.39 5.39
C GLN A 70 8.06 31.88 5.17
N VAL A 71 7.82 30.64 5.54
CA VAL A 71 6.50 30.01 5.51
C VAL A 71 6.30 29.16 6.76
N ASP A 72 5.06 28.83 7.06
CA ASP A 72 4.75 27.81 8.06
C ASP A 72 4.67 26.45 7.39
N VAL A 73 5.37 25.43 7.91
CA VAL A 73 5.41 24.07 7.34
C VAL A 73 4.80 23.04 8.31
N GLY A 74 4.31 21.93 7.76
CA GLY A 74 3.73 20.85 8.55
C GLY A 74 2.39 21.23 9.20
N GLY A 75 2.20 20.75 10.43
CA GLY A 75 0.95 20.86 11.18
C GLY A 75 -0.07 19.79 10.78
N PHE A 76 -0.58 19.06 11.76
CA PHE A 76 -1.44 17.90 11.52
C PHE A 76 -2.78 18.30 10.89
N ALA A 77 -3.30 19.50 11.19
CA ALA A 77 -4.49 20.03 10.54
C ALA A 77 -4.34 20.16 9.01
N ARG A 78 -3.16 20.55 8.53
CA ARG A 78 -2.87 20.64 7.09
C ARG A 78 -2.72 19.24 6.49
N GLN A 79 -2.12 18.31 7.22
CA GLN A 79 -2.06 16.90 6.81
C GLN A 79 -3.47 16.32 6.66
N THR A 80 -4.36 16.52 7.63
CA THR A 80 -5.77 16.12 7.54
C THR A 80 -6.45 16.63 6.28
N ALA A 81 -6.25 17.90 5.92
CA ALA A 81 -6.81 18.47 4.70
C ALA A 81 -6.27 17.79 3.43
N LEU A 82 -4.97 17.52 3.36
CA LEU A 82 -4.34 16.83 2.22
C LEU A 82 -4.83 15.39 2.06
N PHE A 83 -4.91 14.63 3.16
CA PHE A 83 -5.44 13.27 3.14
C PHE A 83 -6.92 13.24 2.75
N LYS A 84 -7.73 14.19 3.23
CA LYS A 84 -9.14 14.33 2.79
C LYS A 84 -9.27 14.65 1.30
N ALA A 85 -8.44 15.55 0.78
CA ALA A 85 -8.41 15.86 -0.65
C ALA A 85 -7.96 14.66 -1.51
N ALA A 86 -7.17 13.75 -0.95
CA ALA A 86 -6.75 12.53 -1.64
C ALA A 86 -7.82 11.43 -1.70
N GLN A 87 -8.89 11.50 -0.90
CA GLN A 87 -9.91 10.43 -0.79
C GLN A 87 -10.61 10.06 -2.11
N SER A 88 -10.60 10.95 -3.11
CA SER A 88 -11.15 10.66 -4.44
C SER A 88 -10.25 9.75 -5.30
N LYS A 89 -9.01 9.47 -4.87
CA LYS A 89 -8.11 8.56 -5.58
C LYS A 89 -8.58 7.11 -5.41
N PRO A 90 -8.61 6.32 -6.50
CA PRO A 90 -8.98 4.90 -6.41
C PRO A 90 -7.91 4.12 -5.62
N ASN A 91 -8.33 3.09 -4.89
CA ASN A 91 -7.42 2.20 -4.16
C ASN A 91 -6.41 2.96 -3.29
N LEU A 92 -6.89 3.95 -2.53
CA LEU A 92 -6.05 4.74 -1.64
C LEU A 92 -5.78 3.97 -0.34
N LEU A 93 -4.50 3.82 0.00
CA LEU A 93 -4.00 3.31 1.28
C LEU A 93 -3.30 4.43 2.05
N LYS A 94 -3.73 4.68 3.28
CA LYS A 94 -3.23 5.73 4.18
C LYS A 94 -2.40 5.10 5.29
N LEU A 95 -1.11 5.42 5.36
CA LEU A 95 -0.17 4.75 6.26
C LEU A 95 0.59 5.73 7.19
N HIS A 96 0.89 5.30 8.41
CA HIS A 96 1.81 5.98 9.31
C HIS A 96 2.98 5.05 9.69
N ALA A 97 4.23 5.42 9.39
CA ALA A 97 5.36 4.50 9.57
C ALA A 97 6.00 4.54 10.97
N GLY A 98 5.23 4.78 12.03
CA GLY A 98 5.76 4.88 13.40
C GLY A 98 6.33 6.26 13.79
N ASP A 99 6.80 6.33 15.03
CA ASP A 99 7.29 7.54 15.70
C ASP A 99 6.26 8.69 15.60
N ALA A 100 5.03 8.34 15.96
CA ALA A 100 3.93 9.29 16.08
C ALA A 100 4.07 10.15 17.34
N ILE A 101 4.43 9.52 18.46
CA ILE A 101 4.48 10.16 19.77
C ILE A 101 5.92 10.55 20.16
N THR A 102 6.02 11.31 21.26
CA THR A 102 7.26 11.82 21.85
C THR A 102 8.05 12.79 20.96
N GLY A 103 8.03 14.07 21.32
CA GLY A 103 8.86 15.10 20.66
C GLY A 103 8.46 16.55 20.95
N SER A 104 7.22 16.77 21.40
CA SER A 104 6.73 18.08 21.82
C SER A 104 6.02 18.05 23.18
N LEU A 105 5.60 19.23 23.66
CA LEU A 105 4.80 19.34 24.89
C LEU A 105 3.42 18.68 24.77
N TYR A 106 2.91 18.42 23.55
CA TYR A 106 1.69 17.64 23.38
C TYR A 106 1.85 16.24 23.98
N TYR A 107 2.96 15.56 23.70
CA TYR A 107 3.23 14.26 24.32
C TYR A 107 3.40 14.40 25.83
N THR A 108 4.22 15.34 26.29
CA THR A 108 4.52 15.50 27.72
C THR A 108 3.25 15.70 28.56
N PHE A 109 2.26 16.46 28.05
CA PHE A 109 1.03 16.74 28.78
C PHE A 109 -0.11 15.73 28.55
N PHE A 110 -0.18 15.11 27.37
CA PHE A 110 -1.34 14.29 26.97
C PHE A 110 -1.01 12.82 26.70
N LYS A 111 0.26 12.42 26.76
CA LYS A 111 0.71 11.02 26.67
C LYS A 111 0.12 10.25 25.48
N GLY A 112 0.10 10.88 24.31
CA GLY A 112 -0.39 10.29 23.06
C GLY A 112 -1.88 10.53 22.76
N GLU A 113 -2.68 11.02 23.72
CA GLU A 113 -4.12 11.28 23.48
C GLU A 113 -4.35 12.37 22.43
N ALA A 114 -3.55 13.45 22.48
CA ALA A 114 -3.61 14.52 21.49
C ALA A 114 -3.23 14.03 20.08
N ASP A 115 -2.18 13.21 20.00
CA ASP A 115 -1.68 12.62 18.75
C ASP A 115 -2.72 11.68 18.14
N ALA A 116 -3.23 10.73 18.91
CA ALA A 116 -4.25 9.79 18.47
C ALA A 116 -5.52 10.52 17.99
N LYS A 117 -5.95 11.55 18.72
CA LYS A 117 -7.10 12.38 18.31
C LYS A 117 -6.88 13.03 16.94
N MET A 118 -5.68 13.52 16.68
CA MET A 118 -5.34 14.11 15.37
C MET A 118 -5.22 13.03 14.29
N MET A 119 -4.58 11.89 14.56
CA MET A 119 -4.47 10.75 13.66
C MET A 119 -5.84 10.21 13.23
N ASN A 120 -6.79 10.14 14.17
CA ASN A 120 -8.17 9.72 13.90
C ASN A 120 -8.93 10.67 12.96
N THR A 121 -8.46 11.91 12.74
CA THR A 121 -9.05 12.80 11.72
C THR A 121 -8.71 12.41 10.28
N ILE A 122 -7.62 11.65 10.09
CA ILE A 122 -7.17 11.12 8.79
C ILE A 122 -7.78 9.73 8.54
N CYS A 123 -8.05 8.97 9.61
CA CYS A 123 -8.46 7.57 9.57
C CYS A 123 -7.40 6.72 8.83
N PHE A 124 -6.18 6.64 9.37
CA PHE A 124 -5.15 5.78 8.79
C PHE A 124 -5.63 4.33 8.68
N ASP A 125 -5.25 3.64 7.61
CA ASP A 125 -5.59 2.25 7.40
C ASP A 125 -4.65 1.33 8.21
N ALA A 126 -3.38 1.72 8.29
CA ALA A 126 -2.41 1.06 9.15
C ALA A 126 -1.34 2.03 9.68
N MET A 127 -0.78 1.67 10.82
CA MET A 127 0.40 2.25 11.43
C MET A 127 1.39 1.15 11.80
N THR A 128 2.69 1.42 11.77
CA THR A 128 3.69 0.57 12.44
C THR A 128 4.14 1.22 13.74
N LEU A 129 4.60 0.43 14.72
CA LEU A 129 5.29 0.97 15.89
C LEU A 129 6.74 1.31 15.55
N GLY A 130 7.14 2.54 15.83
CA GLY A 130 8.53 3.00 15.85
C GLY A 130 9.16 2.78 17.23
N ASN A 131 10.35 3.34 17.44
CA ASN A 131 11.04 3.17 18.71
C ASN A 131 10.48 4.09 19.80
N HIS A 132 9.98 5.28 19.46
CA HIS A 132 9.48 6.25 20.43
C HIS A 132 8.10 5.92 20.99
N GLU A 133 7.37 4.99 20.35
CA GLU A 133 6.14 4.42 20.93
C GLU A 133 6.38 3.69 22.26
N PHE A 134 7.62 3.34 22.59
CA PHE A 134 8.00 2.60 23.79
C PHE A 134 8.72 3.45 24.85
N ASP A 135 8.84 4.77 24.67
CA ASP A 135 9.62 5.63 25.58
C ASP A 135 9.11 5.63 27.03
N ASP A 136 7.79 5.52 27.22
CA ASP A 136 7.14 5.35 28.53
C ASP A 136 6.74 3.88 28.84
N GLY A 137 7.27 2.93 28.06
CA GLY A 137 7.10 1.49 28.22
C GLY A 137 5.81 0.91 27.65
N ASP A 138 5.74 -0.43 27.62
CA ASP A 138 4.70 -1.20 26.92
C ASP A 138 3.26 -0.85 27.32
N ALA A 139 3.03 -0.47 28.58
CA ALA A 139 1.70 -0.09 29.06
C ALA A 139 1.23 1.23 28.41
N ALA A 140 2.13 2.19 28.23
CA ALA A 140 1.84 3.43 27.53
C ALA A 140 1.65 3.17 26.03
N THR A 141 2.46 2.30 25.43
CA THR A 141 2.30 1.85 24.04
C THR A 141 0.92 1.24 23.80
N ALA A 142 0.51 0.29 24.65
CA ALA A 142 -0.80 -0.35 24.56
C ALA A 142 -1.94 0.67 24.69
N ALA A 143 -1.84 1.60 25.64
CA ALA A 143 -2.82 2.66 25.82
C ALA A 143 -2.91 3.58 24.58
N PHE A 144 -1.80 3.92 23.95
CA PHE A 144 -1.78 4.68 22.71
C PHE A 144 -2.46 3.92 21.55
N ILE A 145 -2.18 2.62 21.39
CA ILE A 145 -2.84 1.78 20.38
C ILE A 145 -4.35 1.75 20.60
N ASP A 146 -4.81 1.62 21.85
CA ASP A 146 -6.23 1.66 22.18
C ASP A 146 -6.88 3.00 21.78
N LEU A 147 -6.15 4.12 21.85
CA LEU A 147 -6.64 5.45 21.43
C LEU A 147 -6.75 5.60 19.90
N LEU A 148 -6.02 4.81 19.11
CA LEU A 148 -6.16 4.76 17.64
C LEU A 148 -7.47 4.05 17.22
N THR A 149 -8.26 3.60 18.19
CA THR A 149 -9.57 3.02 17.98
C THR A 149 -10.69 3.99 18.36
N LYS A 150 -11.38 4.52 17.32
CA LYS A 150 -12.70 5.23 17.35
C LYS A 150 -12.63 6.75 17.56
N ASP A 151 -13.53 7.58 17.03
CA ASP A 151 -14.85 7.38 16.40
C ASP A 151 -14.89 7.98 14.97
N GLY A 152 -15.79 7.49 14.12
CA GLY A 152 -16.12 8.13 12.82
C GLY A 152 -15.29 7.67 11.61
N CYS A 153 -14.31 6.79 11.81
CA CYS A 153 -13.55 6.16 10.72
C CYS A 153 -14.23 4.86 10.22
N PRO A 154 -14.24 4.57 8.90
CA PRO A 154 -14.85 3.34 8.36
C PRO A 154 -14.21 2.05 8.87
N THR A 155 -12.90 2.08 9.12
CA THR A 155 -12.09 0.96 9.60
C THR A 155 -11.17 1.44 10.72
N PRO A 156 -10.97 0.65 11.79
CA PRO A 156 -9.94 0.94 12.78
C PRO A 156 -8.54 0.92 12.14
N THR A 157 -7.63 1.75 12.64
CA THR A 157 -6.22 1.71 12.24
C THR A 157 -5.62 0.38 12.66
N ALA A 158 -5.09 -0.40 11.72
CA ALA A 158 -4.33 -1.61 12.04
C ALA A 158 -2.94 -1.21 12.57
N VAL A 159 -2.49 -1.82 13.66
CA VAL A 159 -1.15 -1.60 14.25
C VAL A 159 -0.42 -2.93 14.37
#